data_AF-A0A0H5CSX9-F1
#
_entry.id   AF-A0A0H5CSX9-F1
#
_cell.length_a   1.000
_cell.length_b   1.000
_cell.length_c   1.000
_cell.angle_alpha   90.00
_cell.angle_beta   90.00
_cell.angle_gamma   90.00
#
_symmetry.space_group_name_H-M   'P 1'
#
loop_
_entity.id
_entity.type
_entity.pdbx_description
1 polymer ?
#
loop_
_entity_poly.entity_id
_entity_poly.type
_entity_poly.pdbx_seq_one_letter_code
_entity_poly.pdbx_strand_id
1 'polypeptide(L)'
;MPICPGPAREPFLLRALRKVERGEIVAATRTSPFRHRTEELPARLCSALFILRRDGVIALAPDRDPLDGWLSVELTEFGRAMLRKWVPA
;
A
#
# COMPACT_ATOMS: atom_id res chain seq x y z
N MET A 1 15.24 7.30 15.93
CA MET A 1 14.10 6.61 15.32
C MET A 1 13.35 7.61 14.44
N PRO A 2 13.00 7.29 13.19
CA PRO A 2 12.24 8.22 12.37
C PRO A 2 10.86 8.43 13.02
N ILE A 3 10.47 9.69 13.15
CA ILE A 3 9.19 10.11 13.72
C ILE A 3 8.16 9.88 12.61
N CYS A 4 7.47 8.74 12.63
CA CYS A 4 6.36 8.52 11.72
C CYS A 4 5.27 9.56 12.03
N PRO A 5 4.91 10.48 11.12
CA PRO A 5 3.84 11.44 11.36
C PRO A 5 2.54 10.69 11.61
N GLY A 6 1.79 11.11 12.62
CA GLY A 6 0.52 10.47 12.98
C GLY A 6 -0.53 10.56 11.86
N PRO A 7 -1.58 9.74 11.93
CA PRO A 7 -2.62 9.58 10.89
C PRO A 7 -3.32 10.89 10.48
N ALA A 8 -3.37 11.89 11.37
CA ALA A 8 -3.98 13.18 11.11
C ALA A 8 -3.20 14.06 10.10
N ARG A 9 -1.88 13.84 9.95
CA ARG A 9 -1.04 14.66 9.05
C ARG A 9 -0.98 14.12 7.63
N GLU A 10 -1.34 12.87 7.40
CA GLU A 10 -1.19 12.25 6.07
C GLU A 10 -2.35 11.30 5.73
N PRO A 11 -3.56 11.83 5.48
CA PRO A 11 -4.77 11.03 5.25
C PRO A 11 -4.62 10.09 4.03
N PHE A 12 -3.80 10.46 3.04
CA PHE A 12 -3.55 9.63 1.86
C PHE A 12 -2.66 8.42 2.15
N LEU A 13 -1.71 8.50 3.10
CA LEU A 13 -0.91 7.34 3.51
C LEU A 13 -1.77 6.32 4.27
N LEU A 14 -2.57 6.78 5.24
CA LEU A 14 -3.47 5.88 5.96
C LEU A 14 -4.50 5.25 5.02
N ARG A 15 -5.06 6.02 4.09
CA ARG A 15 -6.00 5.49 3.08
C ARG A 15 -5.32 4.47 2.17
N ALA A 16 -4.10 4.73 1.71
CA ALA A 16 -3.33 3.79 0.91
C ALA A 16 -3.07 2.48 1.66
N LEU A 17 -2.64 2.55 2.93
CA LEU A 17 -2.42 1.37 3.77
C LEU A 17 -3.67 0.52 3.94
N ARG A 18 -4.82 1.15 4.20
CA ARG A 18 -6.10 0.44 4.33
C ARG A 18 -6.53 -0.24 3.03
N LYS A 19 -6.28 0.38 1.87
CA LYS A 19 -6.57 -0.26 0.57
C LYS A 19 -5.65 -1.45 0.32
N VAL A 20 -4.37 -1.35 0.69
CA VAL A 20 -3.41 -2.47 0.60
C VAL A 20 -3.80 -3.60 1.56
N GLU A 21 -4.18 -3.29 2.81
CA GLU A 21 -4.65 -4.27 3.79
C GLU A 21 -5.85 -5.09 3.27
N ARG A 22 -6.74 -4.45 2.52
CA ARG A 22 -7.91 -5.08 1.90
C ARG A 22 -7.60 -5.85 0.61
N GLY A 23 -6.34 -5.85 0.14
CA GLY A 23 -5.95 -6.51 -1.11
C GLY A 23 -6.44 -5.81 -2.38
N GLU A 24 -6.83 -4.53 -2.27
CA GLU A 24 -7.41 -3.77 -3.38
C GLU A 24 -6.36 -3.24 -4.37
N ILE A 25 -5.08 -3.20 -3.97
CA ILE A 25 -3.99 -2.62 -4.75
C ILE A 25 -3.16 -3.72 -5.41
N VAL A 26 -2.87 -3.53 -6.69
CA VAL A 26 -2.16 -4.47 -7.55
C VAL A 26 -1.15 -3.77 -8.48
N ALA A 27 -0.30 -4.55 -9.13
CA ALA A 27 0.56 -4.10 -10.23
C ALA A 27 0.66 -5.16 -11.34
N ALA A 28 0.77 -4.75 -12.60
CA ALA A 28 0.96 -5.68 -13.73
C ALA A 28 2.31 -6.39 -13.68
N THR A 29 3.34 -5.65 -13.28
CA THR A 29 4.72 -6.12 -13.18
C THR A 29 5.40 -5.45 -11.99
N ARG A 30 6.63 -5.87 -11.67
CA ARG A 30 7.38 -5.30 -10.54
C ARG A 30 7.75 -3.83 -10.69
N THR A 31 7.82 -3.35 -11.93
CA THR A 31 8.18 -1.97 -12.31
C THR A 31 6.97 -1.15 -12.76
N SER A 32 5.82 -1.78 -12.98
CA SER A 32 4.60 -1.08 -13.37
C SER A 32 4.08 -0.19 -12.23
N PRO A 33 3.41 0.92 -12.57
CA PRO A 33 2.69 1.72 -11.59
C PRO A 33 1.65 0.88 -10.84
N PHE A 34 1.43 1.22 -9.57
CA PHE A 34 0.36 0.64 -8.78
C PHE A 34 -1.01 1.05 -9.31
N ARG A 35 -1.97 0.12 -9.20
CA ARG A 35 -3.35 0.28 -9.63
C ARG A 35 -4.28 -0.27 -8.55
N HIS A 36 -5.52 0.20 -8.56
CA HIS A 36 -6.59 -0.50 -7.88
C HIS A 36 -7.16 -1.57 -8.83
N ARG A 37 -7.71 -2.65 -8.28
CA ARG A 37 -8.27 -3.75 -9.10
C ARG A 37 -9.41 -3.28 -10.02
N THR A 38 -10.24 -2.35 -9.56
CA THR A 38 -11.49 -1.96 -10.24
C THR A 38 -11.67 -0.47 -10.52
N GLU A 39 -10.84 0.41 -9.95
CA GLU A 39 -11.06 1.87 -10.01
C GLU A 39 -9.79 2.60 -10.43
N GLU A 40 -9.93 3.84 -10.91
CA GLU A 40 -8.79 4.69 -11.15
C GLU A 40 -8.26 5.25 -9.82
N LEU A 41 -6.95 5.10 -9.60
CA LEU A 41 -6.31 5.63 -8.40
C LEU A 41 -6.05 7.13 -8.54
N PRO A 42 -6.49 7.97 -7.59
CA PRO A 42 -6.13 9.38 -7.57
C PRO A 42 -4.61 9.55 -7.48
N ALA A 43 -4.05 10.53 -8.19
CA ALA A 43 -2.60 10.77 -8.25
C ALA A 43 -1.94 10.87 -6.85
N ARG A 44 -2.60 11.50 -5.87
CA ARG A 44 -2.10 11.59 -4.50
C ARG A 44 -1.99 10.23 -3.82
N LEU A 45 -2.90 9.30 -4.12
CA LEU A 45 -2.86 7.94 -3.57
C LEU A 45 -1.74 7.12 -4.23
N CYS A 46 -1.51 7.30 -5.54
CA CYS A 46 -0.36 6.72 -6.23
C CYS A 46 0.97 7.17 -5.61
N SER A 47 1.13 8.48 -5.34
CA SER A 47 2.31 9.02 -4.67
C SER A 47 2.48 8.44 -3.26
N ALA A 48 1.38 8.31 -2.50
CA ALA A 48 1.40 7.68 -1.18
C ALA A 48 1.89 6.22 -1.25
N LEU A 49 1.37 5.42 -2.19
CA LEU A 49 1.81 4.03 -2.37
C LEU A 49 3.30 3.95 -2.76
N PHE A 50 3.80 4.88 -3.58
CA PHE A 50 5.21 4.92 -3.93
C PHE A 50 6.09 5.17 -2.69
N ILE A 51 5.72 6.14 -1.86
CA ILE A 51 6.42 6.44 -0.60
C ILE A 51 6.41 5.20 0.32
N LEU A 52 5.25 4.58 0.51
CA LEU A 52 5.12 3.38 1.35
C LEU A 52 6.00 2.23 0.86
N ARG A 53 6.13 2.03 -0.46
CA ARG A 53 7.01 0.99 -1.01
C ARG A 53 8.48 1.34 -0.84
N ARG A 54 8.86 2.59 -1.11
CA ARG A 54 10.22 3.09 -0.88
C ARG A 54 10.65 2.89 0.57
N ASP A 55 9.73 3.14 1.50
CA ASP A 55 9.99 3.06 2.94
C ASP A 55 9.84 1.62 3.50
N GLY A 56 9.63 0.62 2.64
CA GLY A 56 9.56 -0.80 3.04
C GLY A 56 8.29 -1.19 3.81
N VAL A 57 7.25 -0.36 3.75
CA VAL A 57 5.97 -0.57 4.45
C VAL A 57 5.07 -1.55 3.69
N ILE A 58 5.17 -1.53 2.37
CA ILE A 58 4.45 -2.43 1.47
C ILE A 58 5.41 -3.10 0.50
N ALA A 59 5.06 -4.29 0.04
CA ALA A 59 5.81 -5.07 -0.93
C ALA A 59 4.87 -5.65 -2.00
N LEU A 60 5.42 -6.08 -3.13
CA LEU A 60 4.68 -6.92 -4.07
C LEU A 60 4.80 -8.38 -3.61
N ALA A 61 3.71 -9.12 -3.77
CA ALA A 61 3.73 -10.57 -3.66
C ALA A 61 4.80 -11.17 -4.59
N PRO A 62 5.42 -12.30 -4.20
CA PRO A 62 6.45 -12.94 -5.01
C PRO A 62 5.88 -13.43 -6.34
N ASP A 63 4.65 -13.94 -6.30
CA ASP A 63 3.97 -14.57 -7.42
C ASP A 63 2.75 -13.75 -7.86
N ARG A 64 2.36 -13.97 -9.13
CA ARG A 64 1.12 -13.42 -9.67
C ARG A 64 -0.06 -14.25 -9.20
N ASP A 65 -1.16 -13.58 -8.93
CA ASP A 65 -2.43 -14.24 -8.70
C ASP A 65 -2.83 -15.02 -9.97
N PRO A 66 -3.02 -16.35 -9.89
CA PRO A 66 -3.29 -17.19 -11.06
C PRO A 66 -4.67 -16.90 -11.68
N LEU A 67 -5.58 -16.25 -10.96
CA LEU A 67 -6.94 -15.99 -11.45
C LEU A 67 -7.00 -14.76 -12.35
N ASP A 68 -6.21 -13.73 -12.05
CA ASP A 68 -6.28 -12.44 -12.74
C ASP A 68 -4.94 -11.97 -13.32
N GLY A 69 -3.84 -12.67 -13.03
CA GLY A 69 -2.51 -12.40 -13.56
C GLY A 69 -1.81 -11.19 -12.94
N TRP A 70 -2.40 -10.57 -11.92
CA TRP A 70 -1.86 -9.38 -11.26
C TRP A 70 -0.90 -9.75 -10.12
N LEU A 71 0.06 -8.87 -9.82
CA LEU A 71 0.84 -8.94 -8.59
C LEU A 71 0.09 -8.19 -7.50
N SER A 72 -0.31 -8.90 -6.45
CA SER A 72 -0.89 -8.29 -5.26
C SER A 72 0.15 -7.42 -4.53
N VAL A 73 -0.32 -6.31 -3.96
CA VAL A 73 0.48 -5.49 -3.05
C VAL A 73 0.09 -5.86 -1.63
N GLU A 74 1.08 -6.11 -0.77
CA GLU A 74 0.87 -6.59 0.60
C GLU A 74 1.57 -5.68 1.61
N LEU A 75 1.02 -5.63 2.83
CA LEU A 75 1.72 -5.02 3.97
C LEU A 75 2.90 -5.90 4.40
N THR A 76 4.06 -5.29 4.61
CA THR A 76 5.15 -5.93 5.33
C THR A 76 4.81 -6.06 6.81
N GLU A 77 5.60 -6.81 7.57
CA GLU A 77 5.44 -6.88 9.04
C GLU A 77 5.54 -5.49 9.67
N PHE A 78 6.49 -4.67 9.20
CA PHE A 78 6.64 -3.29 9.60
C PHE A 78 5.39 -2.47 9.28
N GLY A 79 4.83 -2.61 8.08
CA GLY A 79 3.60 -1.92 7.70
C GLY A 79 2.37 -2.32 8.52
N ARG A 80 2.23 -3.61 8.84
CA ARG A 80 1.17 -4.08 9.77
C ARG A 80 1.33 -3.49 11.17
N ALA A 81 2.55 -3.35 11.66
CA ALA A 81 2.80 -2.71 12.96
C ALA A 81 2.49 -1.20 12.92
N MET A 82 2.83 -0.53 11.82
CA MET A 82 2.57 0.90 11.64
C MET A 82 1.07 1.20 11.53
N LEU A 83 0.32 0.43 10.74
CA LEU A 83 -1.12 0.60 10.60
C LEU A 83 -1.85 0.45 11.94
N ARG A 84 -1.47 -0.54 12.75
CA ARG A 84 -2.00 -0.73 14.11
C ARG A 84 -1.71 0.43 15.05
N LYS A 85 -0.57 1.11 14.91
CA LYS A 85 -0.25 2.31 15.70
C LYS A 85 -1.08 3.53 15.28
N TRP A 86 -1.53 3.57 14.03
CA TRP A 86 -2.25 4.71 13.44
C TRP A 86 -3.76 4.58 13.57
N VAL A 87 -4.29 3.38 13.76
CA VAL A 87 -5.71 3.13 14.02
C VAL A 87 -5.81 2.59 15.45
N PRO A 88 -6.01 3.46 16.46
CA PRO A 88 -6.37 2.97 17.79
C PRO A 88 -7.71 2.23 17.69
N ALA A 89 -7.79 1.11 18.41
CA ALA A 89 -8.96 0.23 18.48
C ALA A 89 -10.23 0.97 18.91
#